data_AF-A0A4R2GJ95-F1
#
_entry.id   AF-A0A4R2GJ95-F1
#
_cell.length_a   1.000
_cell.length_b   1.000
_cell.length_c   1.000
_cell.angle_alpha   90.00
_cell.angle_beta   90.00
_cell.angle_gamma   90.00
#
_symmetry.space_group_name_H-M   'P 1'
#
loop_
_entity.id
_entity.type
_entity.pdbx_description
1 polymer ?
#
loop_
_entity_poly.entity_id
_entity_poly.type
_entity_poly.pdbx_seq_one_letter_code
_entity_poly.pdbx_strand_id
1 'polypeptide(L)'
;MRPKTNNMTVLKKKIQFSFWVFIAFAILLVIFSVQNSGPIEVKLLFWKPNVSLAILLIGTFLTGLITGALYAYKRFLPEKGEYIEYKELPPEDKSKVEKDI
;
A
#
# COMPACT_ATOMS: atom_id res chain seq x y z
N MET A 1 -3.19 -40.04 -4.10
CA MET A 1 -3.20 -39.37 -2.77
C MET A 1 -2.76 -37.93 -2.95
N ARG A 2 -3.61 -36.92 -2.67
CA ARG A 2 -3.16 -35.51 -2.65
C ARG A 2 -2.47 -35.24 -1.31
N PRO A 3 -1.26 -34.64 -1.29
CA PRO A 3 -0.59 -34.31 -0.04
C PRO A 3 -1.42 -33.27 0.73
N LYS A 4 -1.74 -33.59 1.99
CA LYS A 4 -2.41 -32.67 2.91
C LYS A 4 -1.42 -31.58 3.29
N THR A 5 -1.50 -30.43 2.64
CA THR A 5 -0.70 -29.26 3.01
C THR A 5 -1.13 -28.79 4.39
N ASN A 6 -0.17 -28.65 5.32
CA ASN A 6 -0.41 -28.06 6.63
C ASN A 6 -0.38 -26.53 6.51
N ASN A 7 -1.34 -25.84 7.11
CA ASN A 7 -1.46 -24.37 7.05
C ASN A 7 -0.15 -23.64 7.45
N MET A 8 0.65 -24.27 8.30
CA MET A 8 1.94 -23.75 8.77
C MET A 8 3.04 -23.70 7.69
N THR A 9 3.06 -24.61 6.70
CA THR A 9 4.06 -24.54 5.61
C THR A 9 3.70 -23.49 4.56
N VAL A 10 2.40 -23.30 4.28
CA VAL A 10 1.91 -22.27 3.36
C VAL A 10 2.26 -20.88 3.87
N LEU A 11 2.07 -20.63 5.18
CA LEU A 11 2.40 -19.36 5.80
C LEU A 11 3.91 -19.07 5.75
N LYS A 12 4.75 -20.06 6.09
CA LYS A 12 6.22 -19.94 5.99
C LYS A 12 6.66 -19.62 4.56
N LYS A 13 6.08 -20.29 3.56
CA LYS A 13 6.37 -20.02 2.13
C LYS A 13 5.96 -18.61 1.70
N LYS A 14 4.80 -18.11 2.16
CA LYS A 14 4.31 -16.76 1.87
C LYS A 14 5.21 -15.68 2.49
N ILE A 15 5.65 -15.90 3.74
CA ILE A 15 6.56 -15.01 4.46
C ILE A 15 7.95 -15.01 3.82
N GLN A 16 8.49 -16.19 3.48
CA GLN A 16 9.78 -16.30 2.80
C GLN A 16 9.76 -15.62 1.42
N PHE A 17 8.70 -15.80 0.65
CA PHE A 17 8.55 -15.10 -0.63
C PHE A 17 8.53 -13.57 -0.43
N SER A 18 7.76 -13.07 0.54
CA SER A 18 7.72 -11.64 0.88
C SER A 18 9.11 -11.11 1.26
N PHE A 19 9.90 -11.88 2.02
CA PHE A 19 11.23 -11.48 2.46
C PHE A 19 12.19 -11.25 1.27
N TRP A 20 12.22 -12.16 0.30
CA TRP A 20 13.04 -12.01 -0.90
C TRP A 20 12.61 -10.82 -1.76
N VAL A 21 11.30 -10.58 -1.88
CA VAL A 21 10.77 -9.40 -2.58
C VAL A 21 11.23 -8.11 -1.89
N PHE A 22 11.19 -8.03 -0.56
CA PHE A 22 11.69 -6.88 0.18
C PHE A 22 13.18 -6.63 -0.05
N ILE A 23 14.01 -7.67 -0.06
CA ILE A 23 15.44 -7.55 -0.36
C ILE A 23 15.66 -6.99 -1.76
N ALA A 24 14.98 -7.55 -2.77
CA ALA A 24 15.07 -7.06 -4.14
C ALA A 24 14.67 -5.58 -4.24
N PHE A 25 13.59 -5.18 -3.56
CA PHE A 25 13.15 -3.79 -3.48
C PHE A 25 14.17 -2.88 -2.80
N ALA A 26 14.79 -3.32 -1.71
CA ALA A 26 15.80 -2.54 -1.01
C ALA A 26 17.04 -2.32 -1.89
N ILE A 27 17.51 -3.36 -2.58
CA ILE A 27 18.64 -3.24 -3.54
C ILE A 27 18.27 -2.26 -4.66
N LEU A 28 17.06 -2.39 -5.22
CA LEU A 28 16.57 -1.48 -6.27
C LEU A 28 16.53 -0.03 -5.77
N LEU A 29 16.07 0.20 -4.54
CA LEU A 29 16.00 1.53 -3.92
C LEU A 29 17.39 2.13 -3.74
N VAL A 30 18.38 1.32 -3.32
CA VAL A 30 19.77 1.75 -3.19
C VAL A 30 20.35 2.14 -4.56
N ILE A 31 20.18 1.29 -5.57
CA ILE A 31 20.65 1.56 -6.94
C ILE A 31 20.01 2.85 -7.47
N PHE A 32 18.69 2.98 -7.31
CA PHE A 32 17.95 4.19 -7.67
C PHE A 32 18.53 5.42 -6.97
N SER A 33 18.78 5.36 -5.67
CA SER A 33 19.31 6.50 -4.91
C SER A 33 20.72 6.89 -5.35
N VAL A 34 21.59 5.91 -5.62
CA VAL A 34 22.98 6.18 -6.05
C VAL A 34 22.99 6.79 -7.45
N GLN A 35 22.24 6.24 -8.38
CA GLN A 35 22.16 6.75 -9.76
C GLN A 35 21.53 8.14 -9.83
N ASN A 36 20.58 8.43 -8.95
CA ASN A 36 19.88 9.73 -8.89
C ASN A 36 20.46 10.64 -7.79
N SER A 37 21.71 10.43 -7.36
CA SER A 37 22.36 11.25 -6.33
C SER A 37 22.79 12.64 -6.82
N GLY A 38 22.76 12.86 -8.14
CA GLY A 38 23.15 14.13 -8.76
C GLY A 38 22.37 15.32 -8.20
N PRO A 39 23.05 16.42 -7.83
CA PRO A 39 22.39 17.62 -7.34
C PRO A 39 21.65 18.32 -8.47
N ILE A 40 20.45 18.80 -8.17
CA ILE A 40 19.63 19.60 -9.07
C ILE A 40 19.13 20.85 -8.35
N GLU A 41 19.08 21.96 -9.08
CA GLU A 41 18.45 23.18 -8.61
C GLU A 41 16.95 23.11 -8.93
N VAL A 42 16.10 23.24 -7.90
CA VAL A 42 14.65 23.23 -8.07
C VAL A 42 14.11 24.60 -7.69
N LYS A 43 13.33 25.23 -8.56
CA LYS A 43 12.66 26.49 -8.26
C LYS A 43 11.23 26.23 -7.77
N LEU A 44 11.02 26.30 -6.47
CA LEU A 44 9.73 26.14 -5.80
C LEU A 44 9.15 27.49 -5.38
N LEU A 45 8.25 28.07 -6.18
CA LEU A 45 7.64 29.38 -5.94
C LEU A 45 8.68 30.49 -5.67
N PHE A 46 9.07 30.68 -4.40
CA PHE A 46 10.08 31.65 -3.94
C PHE A 46 11.40 31.02 -3.47
N TRP A 47 11.47 29.69 -3.39
CA TRP A 47 12.62 28.94 -2.89
C TRP A 47 13.39 28.27 -4.03
N LYS A 48 14.70 28.16 -3.85
CA LYS A 48 15.62 27.50 -4.79
C LYS A 48 16.51 26.48 -4.08
N PRO A 49 15.95 25.42 -3.49
CA PRO A 49 16.77 24.40 -2.85
C PRO A 49 17.61 23.63 -3.88
N ASN A 50 18.82 23.29 -3.47
CA ASN A 50 19.68 22.33 -4.16
C ASN A 50 19.52 20.99 -3.46
N VAL A 51 18.92 20.02 -4.13
CA VAL A 51 18.64 18.67 -3.59
C VAL A 51 19.10 17.63 -4.59
N SER A 52 19.31 16.38 -4.16
CA SER A 52 19.54 15.30 -5.11
C SER A 52 18.24 14.96 -5.85
N LEU A 53 18.37 14.51 -7.10
CA LEU A 53 17.24 14.06 -7.90
C LEU A 53 16.47 12.92 -7.19
N ALA A 54 17.16 12.02 -6.50
CA ALA A 54 16.57 10.94 -5.72
C ALA A 54 15.61 11.46 -4.64
N ILE A 55 16.06 12.45 -3.87
CA ILE A 55 15.25 13.08 -2.81
C ILE A 55 14.03 13.77 -3.42
N LEU A 56 14.21 14.48 -4.53
CA LEU A 56 13.08 15.12 -5.22
C LEU A 56 12.04 14.10 -5.68
N LEU A 57 12.47 13.01 -6.33
CA LEU A 57 11.56 11.99 -6.87
C LEU A 57 10.83 11.24 -5.76
N ILE A 58 11.54 10.81 -4.71
CA ILE A 58 10.91 10.13 -3.56
C ILE A 58 9.95 11.09 -2.84
N GLY A 59 10.36 12.33 -2.61
CA GLY A 59 9.53 13.34 -1.95
C GLY A 59 8.25 13.65 -2.73
N THR A 60 8.36 13.86 -4.05
CA THR A 60 7.20 14.14 -4.91
C THR A 60 6.27 12.93 -5.05
N PHE A 61 6.83 11.72 -5.15
CA PHE A 61 6.04 10.49 -5.16
C PHE A 61 5.27 10.30 -3.85
N LEU A 62 5.93 10.44 -2.69
CA LEU A 62 5.28 10.27 -1.38
C LEU A 62 4.21 11.33 -1.14
N THR A 63 4.49 12.59 -1.47
CA THR A 63 3.49 13.66 -1.35
C THR A 63 2.28 13.43 -2.27
N GLY A 64 2.51 12.95 -3.49
CA GLY A 64 1.44 12.52 -4.40
C GLY A 64 0.62 11.36 -3.83
N LEU A 65 1.27 10.34 -3.26
CA LEU A 65 0.62 9.18 -2.65
C LEU A 65 -0.24 9.60 -1.44
N ILE A 66 0.31 10.43 -0.55
CA ILE A 66 -0.42 10.96 0.61
C ILE A 66 -1.62 11.81 0.15
N THR A 67 -1.42 12.70 -0.82
CA THR A 67 -2.49 13.56 -1.33
C THR A 67 -3.59 12.73 -2.00
N GLY A 68 -3.21 11.74 -2.81
CA GLY A 68 -4.14 10.81 -3.44
C GLY A 68 -4.91 9.96 -2.42
N ALA A 69 -4.24 9.48 -1.37
CA ALA A 69 -4.88 8.75 -0.28
C ALA A 69 -5.87 9.63 0.49
N LEU A 70 -5.52 10.88 0.79
CA LEU A 70 -6.42 11.85 1.43
C LEU A 70 -7.63 12.17 0.55
N TYR A 71 -7.43 12.35 -0.75
CA TYR A 71 -8.51 12.58 -1.70
C TYR A 71 -9.47 11.38 -1.78
N ALA A 72 -8.91 10.18 -1.83
CA ALA A 72 -9.69 8.96 -1.93
C ALA A 72 -10.28 8.50 -0.58
N TYR A 73 -9.83 9.07 0.54
CA TYR A 73 -10.27 8.68 1.89
C TYR A 73 -11.80 8.65 1.99
N LYS A 74 -12.50 9.69 1.51
CA LYS A 74 -13.97 9.74 1.53
C LYS A 74 -14.65 8.65 0.68
N ARG A 75 -13.98 8.14 -0.35
CA ARG A 75 -14.49 7.08 -1.24
C ARG A 75 -14.26 5.66 -0.69
N PHE A 76 -13.30 5.50 0.22
CA PHE A 76 -13.02 4.24 0.90
C PHE A 76 -13.64 4.13 2.30
N LEU A 77 -14.34 5.18 2.78
CA LEU A 77 -15.24 5.01 3.92
C LEU A 77 -16.40 4.12 3.45
N PRO A 78 -16.65 2.96 4.09
CA PRO A 78 -17.86 2.20 3.82
C PRO A 78 -19.04 3.14 4.05
N GLU A 79 -20.01 3.14 3.14
CA GLU A 79 -21.22 3.92 3.32
C GLU A 79 -21.82 3.53 4.67
N LYS A 80 -21.98 4.51 5.58
CA LYS A 80 -22.56 4.27 6.91
C LYS A 80 -23.89 3.52 6.83
N GLY A 81 -24.61 3.64 5.71
CA GLY A 81 -25.87 2.94 5.45
C GLY A 81 -25.75 1.42 5.49
N GLU A 82 -24.78 0.82 4.78
CA GLU A 82 -24.66 -0.64 4.68
C GLU A 82 -24.32 -1.31 6.01
N TYR A 83 -23.48 -0.68 6.83
CA TYR A 83 -23.14 -1.21 8.15
C TYR A 83 -24.31 -1.11 9.15
N ILE A 84 -25.10 -0.03 9.07
CA ILE A 84 -26.28 0.15 9.93
C ILE A 84 -27.40 -0.81 9.51
N GLU A 85 -27.66 -0.95 8.20
CA GLU A 85 -28.64 -1.88 7.65
C GLU A 85 -28.28 -3.34 8.00
N TYR A 86 -27.02 -3.76 7.82
CA TYR A 86 -26.57 -5.09 8.27
C TYR A 86 -26.72 -5.31 9.78
N LYS A 87 -26.53 -4.25 10.58
CA LYS A 87 -26.67 -4.33 12.03
C LYS A 87 -28.13 -4.44 12.47
N GLU A 88 -29.05 -3.84 11.73
CA GLU A 88 -30.49 -3.84 11.97
C GLU A 88 -31.24 -5.03 11.34
N LEU A 89 -30.63 -5.76 10.39
CA LEU A 89 -31.22 -6.95 9.80
C LEU A 89 -31.59 -8.02 10.85
N PRO A 90 -32.69 -8.78 10.66
CA PRO A 90 -33.01 -9.94 11.49
C PRO A 90 -31.89 -11.01 11.45
N PRO A 91 -31.67 -11.79 12.53
CA PRO A 91 -30.57 -12.76 12.61
C PRO A 91 -30.56 -13.81 11.49
N GLU A 92 -31.74 -14.16 11.01
CA GLU A 92 -31.96 -15.09 9.90
C GLU A 92 -31.46 -14.57 8.56
N ASP A 93 -31.57 -13.27 8.31
CA ASP A 93 -31.14 -12.65 7.05
C ASP A 93 -29.62 -12.37 7.04
N LYS A 94 -29.04 -12.04 8.19
CA LYS A 94 -27.56 -11.90 8.33
C LYS A 94 -26.83 -13.17 7.93
N SER A 95 -27.43 -14.33 8.22
CA SER A 95 -26.85 -15.65 7.88
C SER A 95 -26.77 -15.93 6.37
N LYS A 96 -27.60 -15.26 5.56
CA LYS A 96 -27.58 -15.38 4.10
C LYS A 96 -26.50 -14.50 3.50
N VAL A 97 -26.40 -13.25 3.95
CA VAL A 97 -25.38 -12.29 3.50
C VAL A 97 -23.96 -12.83 3.71
N GLU A 98 -23.69 -13.50 4.83
CA GLU A 98 -22.37 -14.08 5.11
C GLU A 98 -22.03 -15.33 4.28
N LYS A 99 -23.02 -15.98 3.66
CA LYS A 99 -22.79 -17.11 2.74
C LYS A 99 -22.49 -16.68 1.31
N ASP A 100 -22.80 -15.43 0.97
CA ASP A 100 -22.66 -14.88 -0.37
C ASP A 100 -21.34 -14.09 -0.57
N ILE A 101 -20.53 -13.95 0.50
CA ILE A 101 -19.20 -13.28 0.50
C ILE A 101 -18.07 -14.30 0.36
#